data_AF-A0A849HPA4-F1
#
_entry.id   AF-A0A849HPA4-F1
#
_cell.length_a   1.000
_cell.length_b   1.000
_cell.length_c   1.000
_cell.angle_alpha   90.00
_cell.angle_beta   90.00
_cell.angle_gamma   90.00
#
_symmetry.space_group_name_H-M   'P 1'
#
loop_
_entity.id
_entity.type
_entity.pdbx_description
1 polymer ?
#
loop_
_entity_poly.entity_id
_entity_poly.type
_entity_poly.pdbx_seq_one_letter_code
_entity_poly.pdbx_strand_id
1 'polypeptide(L)' 'MDQQQTTPTLAQVMGTLDELAAAARAADADRYRAAVRLAQGQQITEEQQRDAYHWGRQGAARTFDWRGE' A
#
# COMPACT_ATOMS: atom_id res chain seq x y z
N MET A 1 -22.30 -13.53 -12.11
CA MET A 1 -20.93 -13.49 -12.67
C MET A 1 -20.01 -13.66 -11.48
N ASP A 2 -19.56 -14.89 -11.23
CA ASP A 2 -18.54 -15.17 -10.23
C ASP A 2 -17.24 -14.53 -10.69
N GLN A 3 -16.96 -13.33 -10.17
CA GLN A 3 -15.63 -12.75 -10.28
C GLN A 3 -14.72 -13.66 -9.49
N GLN A 4 -14.06 -14.58 -10.18
CA GLN A 4 -12.98 -15.39 -9.62
C GLN A 4 -11.94 -14.41 -9.08
N GLN A 5 -12.02 -14.11 -7.79
CA GLN A 5 -10.95 -13.45 -7.07
C GLN A 5 -9.81 -14.46 -7.01
N THR A 6 -8.98 -14.46 -8.06
CA THR A 6 -7.72 -15.19 -8.05
C THR A 6 -6.90 -14.67 -6.88
N THR A 7 -6.50 -15.58 -5.98
CA THR A 7 -5.60 -15.27 -4.89
C THR A 7 -4.36 -14.57 -5.46
N PRO A 8 -3.99 -13.38 -4.96
CA PRO A 8 -2.83 -12.68 -5.46
C PRO A 8 -1.57 -13.51 -5.22
N THR A 9 -0.69 -13.53 -6.21
CA THR A 9 0.63 -14.15 -6.07
C THR A 9 1.49 -13.38 -5.06
N LEU A 10 2.45 -14.06 -4.45
CA LEU A 10 3.41 -13.41 -3.54
C LEU A 10 4.12 -12.22 -4.19
N ALA A 11 4.45 -12.31 -5.49
CA ALA A 11 5.09 -11.22 -6.22
C ALA A 11 4.18 -9.98 -6.34
N GLN A 12 2.87 -10.16 -6.51
CA GLN A 12 1.91 -9.05 -6.56
C GLN A 12 1.74 -8.40 -5.18
N VAL A 13 1.70 -9.21 -4.12
CA VAL A 13 1.65 -8.72 -2.74
C VAL A 13 2.89 -7.89 -2.42
N MET A 14 4.08 -8.43 -2.70
CA MET A 14 5.34 -7.71 -2.49
C MET A 14 5.43 -6.41 -3.29
N GLY A 15 5.05 -6.44 -4.58
CA GLY A 15 5.04 -5.24 -5.41
C GLY A 15 4.09 -4.15 -4.87
N THR A 16 2.97 -4.54 -4.28
CA THR A 16 2.02 -3.58 -3.68
C THR A 16 2.56 -2.98 -2.39
N LEU A 17 3.25 -3.76 -1.55
CA LEU A 17 3.91 -3.27 -0.34
C LEU A 17 5.08 -2.33 -0.67
N ASP A 18 5.88 -2.67 -1.69
CA ASP A 18 6.96 -1.81 -2.18
C ASP A 18 6.42 -0.47 -2.71
N GLU A 19 5.29 -0.51 -3.42
CA GLU A 19 4.63 0.69 -3.94
C GLU A 19 4.09 1.59 -2.82
N LEU A 20 3.45 1.01 -1.79
CA LEU A 20 3.01 1.73 -0.58
C LEU A 20 4.20 2.46 0.06
N ALA A 21 5.31 1.76 0.23
CA ALA A 21 6.51 2.32 0.80
C ALA A 21 7.15 3.41 -0.06
N ALA A 22 7.22 3.21 -1.38
CA ALA A 22 7.77 4.19 -2.31
C ALA A 22 6.94 5.47 -2.35
N ALA A 23 5.62 5.36 -2.38
CA ALA A 23 4.70 6.49 -2.35
C ALA A 23 4.76 7.25 -1.01
N ALA A 24 4.84 6.52 0.12
CA ALA A 24 5.04 7.11 1.44
C ALA A 24 6.37 7.89 1.53
N ARG A 25 7.45 7.35 0.96
CA ARG A 25 8.75 8.04 0.89
C ARG A 25 8.71 9.31 0.04
N ALA A 26 7.97 9.28 -1.06
CA ALA A 26 7.80 10.41 -1.97
C ALA A 26 6.82 11.47 -1.46
N ALA A 27 6.12 11.23 -0.34
CA ALA A 27 5.02 12.05 0.14
C ALA A 27 3.91 12.26 -0.93
N ASP A 28 3.70 11.26 -1.78
CA ASP A 28 2.69 11.27 -2.85
C ASP A 28 1.40 10.57 -2.38
N ALA A 29 0.43 11.37 -1.93
CA ALA A 29 -0.82 10.87 -1.36
C ALA A 29 -1.72 10.16 -2.37
N ASP A 30 -1.76 10.62 -3.62
CA ASP A 30 -2.62 10.03 -4.66
C ASP A 30 -2.10 8.65 -5.09
N ARG A 31 -0.78 8.55 -5.30
CA ARG A 31 -0.11 7.28 -5.57
C ARG A 31 -0.27 6.31 -4.38
N TYR A 32 -0.15 6.82 -3.16
CA TYR A 32 -0.33 6.01 -1.95
C TYR A 32 -1.76 5.47 -1.84
N ARG A 33 -2.79 6.30 -2.05
CA ARG A 33 -4.20 5.87 -2.04
C ARG A 33 -4.51 4.82 -3.10
N ALA A 34 -3.91 4.93 -4.29
CA ALA A 34 -4.04 3.92 -5.33
C ALA A 34 -3.47 2.57 -4.88
N ALA A 35 -2.29 2.57 -4.25
CA ALA A 35 -1.68 1.37 -3.69
C ALA A 35 -2.49 0.76 -2.53
N VAL A 36 -3.11 1.58 -1.66
CA VAL A 36 -4.02 1.10 -0.60
C VAL A 36 -5.22 0.37 -1.18
N ARG A 37 -5.84 0.88 -2.26
CA ARG A 37 -6.97 0.20 -2.92
C ARG A 37 -6.56 -1.15 -3.51
N LEU A 38 -5.36 -1.23 -4.08
CA LEU A 38 -4.81 -2.50 -4.56
C LEU A 38 -4.57 -3.47 -3.40
N ALA A 39 -4.02 -3.00 -2.29
CA ALA A 39 -3.77 -3.80 -1.09
C ALA A 39 -5.07 -4.38 -0.51
N GLN A 40 -6.15 -3.59 -0.47
CA GLN A 40 -7.48 -4.06 -0.07
C GLN A 40 -8.03 -5.15 -0.99
N GLY A 41 -7.88 -4.97 -2.31
CA GLY A 41 -8.28 -5.99 -3.30
C GLY A 41 -7.47 -7.28 -3.21
N GLN A 42 -6.24 -7.20 -2.69
CA GLN A 42 -5.34 -8.34 -2.47
C GLN A 42 -5.44 -8.94 -1.06
N GLN A 43 -6.35 -8.44 -0.21
CA GLN A 43 -6.49 -8.87 1.19
C GLN A 43 -5.21 -8.71 2.01
N ILE A 44 -4.34 -7.76 1.66
CA ILE A 44 -3.18 -7.37 2.48
C ILE A 44 -3.71 -6.73 3.76
N THR A 45 -3.24 -7.19 4.92
CA THR A 45 -3.79 -6.78 6.22
C THR A 45 -3.49 -5.31 6.51
N GLU A 46 -4.32 -4.67 7.35
CA GLU A 46 -4.07 -3.28 7.79
C GLU A 46 -2.71 -3.15 8.48
N GLU A 47 -2.26 -4.18 9.21
CA GLU A 47 -0.94 -4.22 9.84
C GLU A 47 0.18 -4.15 8.80
N GLN A 48 0.11 -4.97 7.75
CA GLN A 48 1.10 -4.96 6.65
C GLN A 48 1.13 -3.62 5.91
N GLN A 49 -0.03 -3.00 5.68
CA GLN A 49 -0.12 -1.67 5.07
C GLN A 49 0.53 -0.61 5.96
N ARG A 50 0.27 -0.66 7.27
CA ARG A 50 0.84 0.27 8.26
C ARG A 50 2.36 0.11 8.37
N ASP A 51 2.85 -1.11 8.33
CA ASP A 51 4.29 -1.40 8.37
C ASP A 51 5.01 -0.89 7.11
N ALA A 52 4.44 -1.12 5.92
CA ALA A 52 4.96 -0.58 4.66
C ALA A 52 5.02 0.95 4.67
N TYR A 53 3.97 1.59 5.18
CA TYR A 53 3.94 3.04 5.36
C TYR A 53 5.03 3.55 6.31
N HIS A 54 5.18 2.94 7.49
CA HIS A 54 6.20 3.38 8.45
C HIS A 54 7.62 3.14 7.95
N TRP A 55 7.84 2.06 7.19
CA TRP A 55 9.12 1.81 6.53
C TRP A 55 9.40 2.85 5.44
N GLY A 56 8.41 3.15 4.59
CA GLY A 56 8.53 4.13 3.51
C GLY A 56 8.74 5.56 4.01
N ARG A 57 7.99 5.96 5.06
CA ARG A 57 8.01 7.34 5.57
C ARG A 57 9.31 7.74 6.25
N GLN A 58 10.24 6.81 6.55
CA GLN A 58 11.45 7.17 7.30
C GLN A 58 12.21 8.28 6.56
N GLY A 59 12.17 9.50 7.11
CA GLY A 59 12.77 10.70 6.51
C GLY A 59 11.84 11.58 5.65
N ALA A 60 10.57 11.21 5.45
CA ALA A 60 9.60 11.98 4.66
C ALA A 60 8.72 12.91 5.53
N ALA A 61 8.21 13.99 4.92
CA ALA A 61 7.29 14.92 5.56
C ALA A 61 5.93 14.26 5.84
N ARG A 62 5.30 14.65 6.97
CA ARG A 62 4.05 14.06 7.46
C ARG A 62 2.82 14.68 6.76
N THR A 63 2.66 14.43 5.46
CA THR A 63 1.59 15.05 4.64
C THR A 63 0.28 14.26 4.64
N PHE A 64 0.32 12.96 4.91
CA PHE A 64 -0.84 12.07 5.04
C PHE A 64 -0.51 10.92 6.00
N ASP A 65 -1.52 10.20 6.49
CA ASP A 65 -1.40 9.04 7.37
C ASP A 65 -1.31 7.68 6.64
N TRP A 66 -1.26 6.57 7.36
CA TRP A 66 -1.11 5.25 6.73
C TRP A 66 -2.34 4.80 5.90
N ARG A 67 -3.47 5.52 5.96
CA ARG A 67 -4.64 5.32 5.09
C ARG A 67 -4.61 6.22 3.85
N GLY A 68 -3.65 7.14 3.79
CA GLY A 68 -3.61 8.18 2.76
C GLY A 68 -4.52 9.36 3.08
N GLU A 69 -4.97 9.53 4.33
CA GLU A 69 -5.77 10.68 4.77
C GLU A 69 -4.89 11.85 5.25
#